data_AF-A0A0H5CUA6-F1
#
_entry.id   AF-A0A0H5CUA6-F1
#
_cell.length_a   1.000
_cell.length_b   1.000
_cell.length_c   1.000
_cell.angle_alpha   90.00
_cell.angle_beta   90.00
_cell.angle_gamma   90.00
#
_symmetry.space_group_name_H-M   'P 1'
#
loop_
_entity.id
_entity.type
_entity.pdbx_description
1 polymer ?
#
loop_
_entity_poly.entity_id
_entity_poly.type
_entity_poly.pdbx_seq_one_letter_code
_entity_poly.pdbx_strand_id
1 'polypeptide(L)'
;MFVPGNHDVDLSGYTSSRGLWTTAGVPTDWPGPTGAVNVDCRVADVDGLRIAGLGGSIHYNGGPNQWAERQMARRATSATGRTRRTEASPACTRLLRELRPTVMPHGHIHPHGEPVPDRVVGDTRVINTVGYRILDIPAPTDKP
;
A
#
# COMPACT_ATOMS: atom_id res chain seq x y z
N MET A 1 -5.37 -2.20 -9.07
CA MET A 1 -5.41 -1.67 -7.69
C MET A 1 -4.31 -0.64 -7.53
N PHE A 2 -4.43 0.31 -6.60
CA PHE A 2 -3.38 1.31 -6.34
C PHE A 2 -3.37 1.78 -4.88
N VAL A 3 -2.27 2.42 -4.47
CA VAL A 3 -2.16 3.22 -3.24
C VAL A 3 -1.66 4.61 -3.62
N PRO A 4 -2.06 5.68 -2.92
CA PRO A 4 -1.56 7.02 -3.20
C PRO A 4 -0.07 7.11 -2.84
N GLY A 5 0.72 7.67 -3.73
CA GLY A 5 2.09 8.08 -3.49
C GLY A 5 2.16 9.34 -2.64
N ASN A 6 3.36 9.68 -2.15
CA ASN A 6 3.52 10.82 -1.26
C ASN A 6 3.13 12.18 -1.92
N HIS A 7 3.24 12.29 -3.24
CA HIS A 7 2.93 13.50 -4.00
C HIS A 7 1.51 13.54 -4.56
N ASP A 8 0.76 12.46 -4.39
CA ASP A 8 -0.63 12.41 -4.87
C ASP A 8 -1.53 13.27 -3.98
N VAL A 9 -2.68 13.64 -4.52
CA VAL A 9 -3.74 14.27 -3.74
C VAL A 9 -4.14 13.38 -2.54
N ASP A 10 -4.52 14.00 -1.43
CA ASP A 10 -5.13 13.25 -0.34
C ASP A 10 -6.51 12.73 -0.78
N LEU A 11 -6.67 11.41 -0.75
CA LEU A 11 -7.91 10.73 -1.11
C LEU A 11 -8.80 10.47 0.11
N SER A 12 -8.42 10.95 1.30
CA SER A 12 -9.24 10.85 2.50
C SER A 12 -10.58 11.60 2.31
N GLY A 13 -11.67 10.99 2.75
CA GLY A 13 -13.01 11.56 2.63
C GLY A 13 -13.71 11.38 1.28
N TYR A 14 -13.04 10.83 0.27
CA TYR A 14 -13.71 10.39 -0.97
C TYR A 14 -14.48 9.09 -0.73
N THR A 15 -15.76 9.08 -1.13
CA THR A 15 -16.62 7.90 -1.07
C THR A 15 -17.34 7.70 -2.39
N SER A 16 -17.50 6.45 -2.83
CA SER A 16 -18.33 6.11 -3.99
C SER A 16 -19.60 5.41 -3.53
N SER A 17 -20.75 5.83 -4.06
CA SER A 17 -22.02 5.14 -3.90
C SER A 17 -22.81 5.21 -5.21
N ARG A 18 -23.27 4.06 -5.69
CA ARG A 18 -24.05 3.94 -6.95
C ARG A 18 -23.41 4.65 -8.16
N GLY A 19 -22.08 4.63 -8.25
CA GLY A 19 -21.33 5.27 -9.34
C GLY A 19 -21.11 6.78 -9.20
N LEU A 20 -21.61 7.41 -8.13
CA LEU A 20 -21.35 8.80 -7.82
C LEU A 20 -20.23 8.92 -6.78
N TRP A 21 -19.26 9.78 -7.05
CA TRP A 21 -18.21 10.12 -6.09
C TRP A 21 -18.61 11.36 -5.31
N THR A 22 -18.37 11.33 -3.99
CA THR A 22 -18.64 12.45 -3.11
C THR A 22 -17.48 12.72 -2.15
N THR A 23 -17.28 13.99 -1.81
CA THR A 23 -16.44 14.44 -0.68
C THR A 23 -17.31 15.24 0.28
N ALA A 24 -17.28 14.88 1.57
CA ALA A 24 -18.15 15.48 2.58
C ALA A 24 -19.66 15.50 2.18
N GLY A 25 -20.11 14.49 1.43
CA GLY A 25 -21.50 14.39 0.93
C GLY A 25 -21.81 15.20 -0.33
N VAL A 26 -20.85 15.96 -0.87
CA VAL A 26 -21.00 16.77 -2.07
C VAL A 26 -20.49 15.99 -3.29
N PRO A 27 -21.24 15.91 -4.40
CA PRO A 27 -20.77 15.33 -5.65
C PRO A 27 -19.44 15.96 -6.11
N THR A 28 -18.48 15.13 -6.48
CA THR A 28 -17.16 15.57 -6.95
C THR A 28 -16.62 14.61 -8.00
N ASP A 29 -15.68 15.09 -8.80
CA ASP A 29 -14.91 14.24 -9.69
C ASP A 29 -13.95 13.35 -8.90
N TRP A 30 -13.73 12.14 -9.39
CA TRP A 30 -12.74 11.21 -8.84
C TRP A 30 -11.34 11.63 -9.29
N PRO A 31 -10.43 12.01 -8.37
CA PRO A 31 -9.11 12.50 -8.74
C PRO A 31 -8.08 11.36 -8.90
N GLY A 32 -8.47 10.13 -8.59
CA GLY A 32 -7.60 8.96 -8.71
C GLY A 32 -7.63 8.32 -10.11
N PRO A 33 -6.78 7.31 -10.35
CA PRO A 33 -6.78 6.59 -11.61
C PRO A 33 -8.15 5.94 -11.88
N THR A 34 -8.68 6.20 -13.09
CA THR A 34 -9.99 5.67 -13.51
C THR A 34 -9.94 4.14 -13.59
N GLY A 35 -10.97 3.48 -13.08
CA GLY A 35 -11.07 2.00 -13.06
C GLY A 35 -10.18 1.30 -12.04
N ALA A 36 -9.33 2.04 -11.30
CA ALA A 36 -8.47 1.45 -10.28
C ALA A 36 -9.14 1.46 -8.90
N VAL A 37 -9.02 0.34 -8.19
CA VAL A 37 -9.47 0.23 -6.79
C VAL A 37 -8.36 0.72 -5.85
N ASN A 38 -8.68 1.72 -5.02
CA ASN A 38 -7.80 2.19 -3.94
C ASN A 38 -7.76 1.15 -2.81
N VAL A 39 -6.57 0.61 -2.54
CA VAL A 39 -6.33 -0.39 -1.48
C VAL A 39 -5.51 0.16 -0.32
N ASP A 40 -5.33 1.47 -0.22
CA ASP A 40 -4.62 2.09 0.89
C ASP A 40 -5.28 1.77 2.24
N CYS A 41 -4.47 1.27 3.18
CA CYS A 41 -4.91 0.79 4.49
C CYS A 41 -5.99 -0.31 4.42
N ARG A 42 -6.08 -1.04 3.29
CA ARG A 42 -7.12 -2.04 3.02
C ARG A 42 -6.53 -3.30 2.40
N VAL A 43 -7.31 -4.37 2.45
CA VAL A 43 -7.07 -5.63 1.75
C VAL A 43 -8.16 -5.81 0.70
N ALA A 44 -7.80 -6.27 -0.49
CA ALA A 44 -8.72 -6.63 -1.53
C ALA A 44 -8.30 -7.94 -2.20
N ASP A 45 -9.29 -8.75 -2.59
CA ASP A 45 -9.08 -9.99 -3.33
C ASP A 45 -9.38 -9.73 -4.82
N VAL A 46 -8.51 -10.18 -5.71
CA VAL A 46 -8.64 -10.07 -7.18
C VAL A 46 -8.00 -11.27 -7.85
N ASP A 47 -8.73 -11.98 -8.70
CA ASP A 47 -8.22 -13.11 -9.49
C ASP A 47 -7.42 -14.15 -8.66
N GLY A 48 -7.89 -14.44 -7.45
CA GLY A 48 -7.23 -15.36 -6.50
C GLY A 48 -6.04 -14.78 -5.74
N LEU A 49 -5.66 -13.53 -6.00
CA LEU A 49 -4.62 -12.80 -5.28
C LEU A 49 -5.24 -11.96 -4.15
N ARG A 50 -4.64 -12.04 -2.96
CA ARG A 50 -4.95 -11.17 -1.83
C ARG A 50 -3.92 -10.04 -1.76
N ILE A 51 -4.37 -8.80 -1.93
CA ILE A 51 -3.52 -7.61 -2.03
C ILE A 51 -3.80 -6.68 -0.85
N ALA A 52 -2.78 -6.35 -0.08
CA ALA A 52 -2.82 -5.34 0.97
C ALA A 52 -2.06 -4.08 0.54
N GLY A 53 -2.64 -2.90 0.73
CA GLY A 53 -2.05 -1.63 0.35
C GLY A 53 -1.65 -0.75 1.54
N LEU A 54 -0.48 -0.10 1.43
CA LEU A 54 -0.04 0.98 2.30
C LEU A 54 0.67 2.06 1.46
N GLY A 55 0.01 3.20 1.26
CA GLY A 55 0.51 4.36 0.52
C GLY A 55 1.32 5.35 1.35
N GLY A 56 1.90 6.32 0.64
CA GLY A 56 2.73 7.47 1.03
C GLY A 56 4.05 7.19 1.76
N SER A 57 4.52 8.12 2.61
CA SER A 57 5.88 8.08 3.18
C SER A 57 5.98 8.54 4.63
N ILE A 58 7.17 8.36 5.21
CA ILE A 58 7.52 9.00 6.48
C ILE A 58 7.48 10.53 6.34
N HIS A 59 7.26 11.22 7.44
CA HIS A 59 7.25 12.67 7.48
C HIS A 59 8.64 13.26 7.29
N TYR A 60 8.80 14.18 6.31
CA TYR A 60 10.04 14.92 6.10
C TYR A 60 9.83 16.40 5.69
N ASN A 61 8.68 16.76 5.10
CA ASN A 61 8.39 18.16 4.75
C ASN A 61 6.90 18.54 4.87
N GLY A 62 6.06 17.69 5.45
CA GLY A 62 4.65 17.99 5.69
C GLY A 62 3.73 17.83 4.46
N GLY A 63 4.16 17.10 3.43
CA GLY A 63 3.30 16.76 2.29
C GLY A 63 2.02 16.00 2.70
N PRO A 64 1.00 15.96 1.80
CA PRO A 64 -0.35 15.45 2.11
C PRO A 64 -0.38 13.97 2.52
N ASN A 65 0.52 13.17 1.97
CA ASN A 65 0.66 11.73 2.27
C ASN A 65 1.91 11.45 3.15
N GLN A 66 2.16 12.43 4.02
CA GLN A 66 3.04 12.59 5.19
C GLN A 66 2.63 11.97 6.53
N TRP A 67 3.27 10.90 7.02
CA TRP A 67 2.96 10.40 8.37
C TRP A 67 4.16 10.26 9.29
N ALA A 68 3.99 10.65 10.55
CA ALA A 68 4.90 10.27 11.61
C ALA A 68 4.91 8.74 11.77
N GLU A 69 6.00 8.18 12.28
CA GLU A 69 6.18 6.73 12.44
C GLU A 69 4.98 6.05 13.12
N ARG A 70 4.48 6.66 14.20
CA ARG A 70 3.30 6.18 14.94
C ARG A 70 2.01 6.16 14.10
N GLN A 71 1.84 7.11 13.19
CA GLN A 71 0.68 7.20 12.30
C GLN A 71 0.82 6.14 11.21
N MET A 72 2.01 5.99 10.62
CA MET A 72 2.29 4.96 9.63
C MET A 72 2.10 3.54 10.19
N ALA A 73 2.55 3.27 11.41
CA ALA A 73 2.34 1.98 12.07
C ALA A 73 0.84 1.65 12.28
N ARG A 74 0.01 2.66 12.59
CA ARG A 74 -1.45 2.50 12.70
C ARG A 74 -2.11 2.23 11.34
N ARG A 75 -1.67 2.92 10.30
CA ARG A 75 -2.07 2.67 8.90
C ARG A 75 -1.73 1.24 8.49
N ALA A 76 -0.51 0.78 8.78
CA ALA A 76 -0.08 -0.59 8.51
C ALA A 76 -0.92 -1.64 9.26
N THR A 77 -1.32 -1.37 10.52
CA THR A 77 -2.24 -2.24 11.27
C THR A 77 -3.58 -2.40 10.55
N SER A 78 -4.12 -1.30 10.01
CA SER A 78 -5.38 -1.35 9.26
C SER A 78 -5.22 -2.16 7.96
N ALA A 79 -4.09 -2.00 7.28
CA ALA A 79 -3.74 -2.75 6.08
C ALA A 79 -3.59 -4.27 6.32
N THR A 80 -3.38 -4.73 7.55
CA THR A 80 -3.34 -6.18 7.83
C THR A 80 -4.72 -6.81 7.99
N GLY A 81 -5.79 -6.00 8.04
CA GLY A 81 -7.13 -6.46 8.38
C GLY A 81 -7.24 -7.00 9.81
N ARG A 82 -6.20 -6.84 10.65
CA ARG A 82 -6.18 -7.30 12.03
C ARG A 82 -6.48 -6.16 12.98
N THR A 83 -7.34 -6.43 13.96
CA THR A 83 -7.75 -5.47 14.99
C THR A 83 -6.80 -5.44 16.20
N ARG A 84 -5.82 -6.36 16.29
CA ARG A 84 -4.89 -6.43 17.42
C ARG A 84 -3.69 -5.52 17.23
N ARG A 85 -3.52 -4.58 18.16
CA ARG A 85 -2.28 -3.83 18.33
C ARG A 85 -1.19 -4.78 18.83
N THR A 86 -0.12 -4.87 18.06
CA THR A 86 1.15 -5.51 18.44
C THR A 86 2.18 -4.41 18.70
N GLU A 87 3.29 -4.76 19.35
CA GLU A 87 4.45 -3.89 19.64
C GLU A 87 4.77 -2.88 18.52
N ALA A 88 5.18 -1.67 18.89
CA ALA A 88 5.54 -0.63 17.93
C ALA A 88 6.74 -1.09 17.08
N SER A 89 6.50 -1.34 15.80
CA SER A 89 7.52 -1.70 14.81
C SER A 89 7.36 -0.81 13.59
N PRO A 90 8.46 -0.53 12.85
CA PRO A 90 8.36 0.16 11.57
C PRO A 90 7.34 -0.51 10.64
N ALA A 91 6.62 0.30 9.89
CA ALA A 91 5.47 -0.15 9.12
C ALA A 91 5.79 -1.31 8.15
N CYS A 92 6.92 -1.23 7.43
CA CYS A 92 7.36 -2.30 6.53
C CYS A 92 7.65 -3.60 7.29
N THR A 93 8.39 -3.52 8.39
CA THR A 93 8.71 -4.68 9.25
C THR A 93 7.44 -5.33 9.79
N ARG A 94 6.45 -4.51 10.16
CA ARG A 94 5.14 -4.99 10.62
C ARG A 94 4.41 -5.75 9.52
N LEU A 95 4.29 -5.19 8.32
CA LEU A 95 3.61 -5.84 7.21
C LEU A 95 4.28 -7.17 6.84
N LEU A 96 5.62 -7.20 6.76
CA LEU A 96 6.37 -8.43 6.50
C LEU A 96 6.07 -9.50 7.54
N ARG A 97 6.11 -9.16 8.83
CA ARG A 97 5.87 -10.10 9.92
C ARG A 97 4.43 -10.59 10.00
N GLU A 98 3.48 -9.68 9.82
CA GLU A 98 2.07 -9.97 10.03
C GLU A 98 1.45 -10.66 8.82
N LEU A 99 1.72 -10.19 7.61
CA LEU A 99 1.11 -10.72 6.40
C LEU A 99 1.93 -11.84 5.76
N ARG A 100 3.26 -11.85 5.97
CA ARG A 100 4.19 -12.77 5.29
C ARG A 100 3.86 -12.92 3.80
N PRO A 101 3.79 -11.80 3.05
CA PRO A 101 3.32 -11.84 1.67
C PRO A 101 4.33 -12.57 0.79
N THR A 102 3.89 -13.28 -0.25
CA THR A 102 4.81 -13.88 -1.21
C THR A 102 5.67 -12.84 -1.92
N VAL A 103 5.08 -11.67 -2.21
CA VAL A 103 5.72 -10.53 -2.84
C VAL A 103 5.34 -9.24 -2.12
N MET A 104 6.33 -8.38 -1.87
CA MET A 104 6.14 -7.02 -1.36
C MET A 104 6.76 -6.02 -2.34
N PRO A 105 5.98 -5.50 -3.29
CA PRO A 105 6.40 -4.41 -4.14
C PRO A 105 6.53 -3.13 -3.30
N HIS A 106 7.58 -2.35 -3.55
CA HIS A 106 7.72 -1.01 -3.00
C HIS A 106 8.25 -0.05 -4.05
N GLY A 107 7.99 1.24 -3.84
CA GLY A 107 8.56 2.33 -4.62
C GLY A 107 9.42 3.25 -3.75
N HIS A 108 9.83 4.38 -4.33
CA HIS A 108 10.26 5.58 -3.60
C HIS A 108 11.67 5.58 -2.93
N ILE A 109 12.52 4.59 -3.17
CA ILE A 109 13.90 4.59 -2.63
C ILE A 109 14.93 4.56 -3.78
N HIS A 110 15.52 5.72 -4.06
CA HIS A 110 16.78 5.87 -4.81
C HIS A 110 17.76 6.72 -3.99
N PRO A 111 18.59 6.10 -3.14
CA PRO A 111 19.76 6.80 -2.62
C PRO A 111 20.73 6.90 -3.80
N HIS A 112 20.88 8.09 -4.38
CA HIS A 112 21.95 8.42 -5.33
C HIS A 112 21.88 7.79 -6.74
N GLY A 113 20.70 7.37 -7.20
CA GLY A 113 20.51 6.91 -8.59
C GLY A 113 20.96 5.47 -8.85
N GLU A 114 21.46 4.76 -7.84
CA GLU A 114 21.79 3.34 -7.94
C GLU A 114 20.54 2.46 -7.87
N PRO A 115 20.41 1.41 -8.69
CA PRO A 115 19.36 0.42 -8.55
C PRO A 115 19.49 -0.30 -7.20
N VAL A 116 18.46 -0.21 -6.37
CA VAL A 116 18.39 -1.07 -5.16
C VAL A 116 17.94 -2.46 -5.63
N PRO A 117 18.77 -3.51 -5.45
CA PRO A 117 18.42 -4.86 -5.88
C PRO A 117 17.25 -5.41 -5.06
N ASP A 118 16.49 -6.30 -5.68
CA ASP A 118 15.46 -7.10 -5.01
C ASP A 118 16.06 -7.86 -3.83
N ARG A 119 15.26 -8.07 -2.79
CA ARG A 119 15.69 -8.75 -1.57
C ARG A 119 14.71 -9.85 -1.20
N VAL A 120 15.21 -10.85 -0.48
CA VAL A 120 14.36 -11.89 0.12
C VAL A 120 14.43 -11.72 1.63
N VAL A 121 13.27 -11.62 2.28
CA VAL A 121 13.14 -11.54 3.74
C VAL A 121 12.24 -12.68 4.19
N GLY A 122 12.84 -13.73 4.75
CA GLY A 122 12.13 -14.97 5.03
C GLY A 122 11.65 -15.62 3.73
N ASP A 123 10.34 -15.77 3.60
CA ASP A 123 9.63 -16.27 2.42
C ASP A 123 9.07 -15.15 1.50
N THR A 124 9.30 -13.89 1.85
CA THR A 124 8.83 -12.74 1.08
C THR A 124 9.89 -12.23 0.10
N ARG A 125 9.50 -12.05 -1.17
CA ARG A 125 10.28 -11.30 -2.16
C ARG A 125 9.96 -9.81 -2.08
N VAL A 126 10.90 -8.98 -1.65
CA VAL A 126 10.79 -7.52 -1.61
C VAL A 126 11.35 -6.97 -2.92
N ILE A 127 10.50 -6.28 -3.69
CA ILE A 127 10.81 -5.88 -5.08
C ILE A 127 10.71 -4.37 -5.22
N ASN A 128 11.76 -3.74 -5.76
CA ASN A 128 11.71 -2.33 -6.13
C ASN A 128 11.02 -2.14 -7.48
N THR A 129 10.06 -1.24 -7.55
CA THR A 129 9.19 -1.02 -8.73
C THR A 129 9.30 0.37 -9.33
N VAL A 130 10.34 1.14 -9.00
CA VAL A 130 10.50 2.48 -9.59
C VAL A 130 10.57 2.41 -11.13
N GLY A 131 9.90 3.36 -11.79
CA GLY A 131 9.64 3.35 -13.22
C GLY A 131 8.41 2.50 -13.51
N TYR A 132 8.63 1.20 -13.70
CA TYR A 132 7.59 0.18 -13.73
C TYR A 132 8.22 -1.20 -13.59
N ARG A 133 7.43 -2.21 -13.24
CA ARG A 133 7.87 -3.59 -13.26
C ARG A 133 6.72 -4.53 -13.59
N ILE A 134 6.98 -5.50 -14.45
CA ILE A 134 6.06 -6.60 -14.74
C ILE A 134 6.44 -7.76 -13.84
N LEU A 135 5.46 -8.35 -13.17
CA LEU A 135 5.65 -9.46 -12.24
C LEU A 135 4.79 -10.65 -12.69
N ASP A 136 5.45 -11.77 -12.91
CA ASP A 136 4.78 -13.06 -13.03
C ASP A 136 4.59 -13.65 -11.63
N ILE A 137 3.34 -13.68 -11.18
CA ILE A 137 2.97 -14.29 -9.92
C ILE A 137 2.34 -15.65 -10.25
N PRO A 138 2.97 -16.78 -9.85
CA PRO A 138 2.37 -18.08 -10.07
C PRO A 138 1.03 -18.15 -9.33
N ALA A 139 0.06 -18.85 -9.90
CA ALA A 139 -1.21 -19.10 -9.22
C ALA A 139 -0.94 -19.70 -7.83
N PRO A 140 -1.77 -19.38 -6.82
CA PRO A 140 -1.62 -19.98 -5.50
C PRO A 140 -1.57 -21.50 -5.63
N THR A 141 -0.45 -22.12 -5.27
CA THR A 141 -0.43 -23.56 -5.04
C THR A 141 -1.23 -23.79 -3.78
N ASP A 142 -2.30 -24.61 -3.85
CA ASP A 142 -2.99 -25.06 -2.63
C ASP A 142 -1.94 -25.54 -1.64
N LYS A 143 -1.86 -24.85 -0.50
CA LYS A 143 -1.04 -25.29 0.60
C LYS A 143 -1.79 -26.48 1.21
N PRO A 144 -1.16 -27.67 1.34
CA PRO A 144 -1.83 -28.83 1.94
C PRO A 144 -2.28 -28.55 3.37
#